data_AF-A0A0E4FS83-F1
#
_entry.id   AF-A0A0E4FS83-F1
#
_cell.length_a   1.000
_cell.length_b   1.000
_cell.length_c   1.000
_cell.angle_alpha   90.00
_cell.angle_beta   90.00
_cell.angle_gamma   90.00
#
_symmetry.space_group_name_H-M   'P 1'
#
loop_
_entity.id
_entity.type
_entity.pdbx_description
1 polymer ?
#
loop_
_entity_poly.entity_id
_entity_poly.type
_entity_poly.pdbx_seq_one_letter_code
_entity_poly.pdbx_strand_id
1 'polypeptide(L)'
;MSATWFQGPARDFIRVSQEGFAKGVRILHFLGGTSIDLSGERAIAQTKMTISQRAGVHDVLCDVVCTGRFYDFLEKRQGKWGIVRRQPIYEKDRIDPVDPAATLRLDQQALAALPEGYRHLAYMQELIGYKVKRDMPGLPVPRSRSSTARGGSGWRGRRSKPRTRVSATGFVPGGSRRYLVAHPCR
;
A
#
# COMPACT_ATOMS: atom_id res chain seq x y z
N MET A 1 -0.99 -3.64 4.09
CA MET A 1 0.00 -2.95 3.24
C MET A 1 0.40 -3.87 2.12
N SER A 2 0.66 -3.32 0.94
CA SER A 2 1.14 -4.06 -0.21
C SER A 2 2.27 -3.28 -0.87
N ALA A 3 3.31 -3.98 -1.29
CA ALA A 3 4.44 -3.52 -2.09
C ALA A 3 4.86 -4.69 -3.01
N THR A 4 5.74 -4.42 -3.98
CA THR A 4 6.29 -5.45 -4.87
C THR A 4 6.89 -6.65 -4.13
N TRP A 5 7.44 -6.46 -2.92
CA TRP A 5 8.11 -7.51 -2.14
C TRP A 5 7.38 -7.85 -0.82
N PHE A 6 6.20 -7.29 -0.56
CA PHE A 6 5.49 -7.46 0.70
C PHE A 6 3.97 -7.41 0.54
N GLN A 7 3.27 -8.28 1.26
CA GLN A 7 1.83 -8.15 1.44
C GLN A 7 1.44 -8.67 2.83
N GLY A 8 0.90 -7.79 3.67
CA GLY A 8 0.61 -8.14 5.05
C GLY A 8 0.19 -6.95 5.93
N PRO A 9 0.09 -7.16 7.25
CA PRO A 9 -0.27 -6.12 8.22
C PRO A 9 0.71 -4.94 8.24
N ALA A 10 0.23 -3.76 8.64
CA ALA A 10 1.07 -2.56 8.71
C ALA A 10 2.23 -2.68 9.71
N ARG A 11 2.02 -3.36 10.86
CA ARG A 11 3.08 -3.63 11.84
C ARG A 11 4.26 -4.40 11.24
N ASP A 12 3.95 -5.39 10.42
CA ASP A 12 4.96 -6.26 9.81
C ASP A 12 5.68 -5.51 8.70
N PHE A 13 4.95 -4.67 7.94
CA PHE A 13 5.54 -3.76 6.96
C PHE A 13 6.55 -2.80 7.59
N ILE A 14 6.20 -2.17 8.72
CA ILE A 14 7.10 -1.25 9.44
C ILE A 14 8.37 -1.99 9.86
N ARG A 15 8.23 -3.17 10.48
CA ARG A 15 9.37 -3.97 10.92
C ARG A 15 10.30 -4.33 9.77
N VAL A 16 9.79 -4.88 8.67
CA VAL A 16 10.64 -5.25 7.51
C VAL A 16 11.23 -4.03 6.80
N SER A 17 10.54 -2.87 6.82
CA SER A 17 11.11 -1.61 6.32
C SER A 17 12.26 -1.11 7.18
N GLN A 18 12.18 -1.25 8.52
CA GLN A 18 13.28 -0.92 9.43
C GLN A 18 14.48 -1.85 9.22
N GLU A 19 14.23 -3.16 9.11
CA GLU A 19 15.27 -4.16 8.80
C GLU A 19 15.96 -3.86 7.46
N GLY A 20 15.18 -3.53 6.41
CA GLY A 20 15.73 -3.13 5.11
C GLY A 20 16.57 -1.85 5.20
N PHE A 21 16.10 -0.84 5.93
CA PHE A 21 16.84 0.40 6.13
C PHE A 21 18.17 0.17 6.86
N ALA A 22 18.19 -0.67 7.89
CA ALA A 22 19.41 -1.05 8.60
C ALA A 22 20.42 -1.76 7.68
N LYS A 23 19.94 -2.50 6.67
CA LYS A 23 20.76 -3.15 5.62
C LYS A 23 21.15 -2.21 4.47
N GLY A 24 20.92 -0.91 4.60
CA GLY A 24 21.31 0.08 3.58
C GLY A 24 20.28 0.33 2.48
N VAL A 25 19.10 -0.31 2.51
CA VAL A 25 18.05 -0.03 1.53
C VAL A 25 17.54 1.40 1.72
N ARG A 26 17.45 2.16 0.62
CA ARG A 26 16.95 3.54 0.61
C ARG A 26 15.84 3.62 -0.42
N ILE A 27 14.62 3.84 0.05
CA ILE A 27 13.42 3.99 -0.79
C ILE A 27 12.74 5.30 -0.40
N LEU A 28 12.63 6.21 -1.36
CA LEU A 28 11.92 7.48 -1.20
C LEU A 28 10.62 7.44 -1.97
N HIS A 29 9.56 8.00 -1.39
CA HIS A 29 8.30 8.20 -2.08
C HIS A 29 8.02 9.69 -2.24
N PHE A 30 7.80 10.12 -3.49
CA PHE A 30 7.21 11.42 -3.76
C PHE A 30 5.71 11.23 -4.00
N LEU A 31 4.88 12.01 -3.32
CA LEU A 31 3.42 11.96 -3.45
C LEU A 31 2.94 13.19 -4.22
N GLY A 32 2.14 12.95 -5.25
CA GLY A 32 1.54 13.99 -6.09
C GLY A 32 0.04 14.16 -5.81
N GLY A 33 -0.67 14.59 -6.85
CA GLY A 33 -2.11 14.83 -6.79
C GLY A 33 -2.90 13.66 -6.19
N THR A 34 -3.87 13.99 -5.36
CA THR A 34 -4.74 13.03 -4.66
C THR A 34 -6.20 13.35 -4.95
N SER A 35 -6.98 12.34 -5.34
CA SER A 35 -8.43 12.40 -5.36
C SER A 35 -9.03 11.50 -4.29
N ILE A 36 -10.14 11.93 -3.69
CA ILE A 36 -10.80 11.20 -2.61
C ILE A 36 -12.29 11.09 -2.94
N ASP A 37 -12.78 9.86 -2.94
CA ASP A 37 -14.20 9.52 -3.05
C ASP A 37 -14.70 9.09 -1.67
N LEU A 38 -15.49 9.96 -1.04
CA LEU A 38 -15.97 9.84 0.34
C LEU A 38 -17.41 9.32 0.40
N SER A 39 -17.67 8.37 1.29
CA SER A 39 -18.99 7.82 1.58
C SER A 39 -19.13 7.56 3.08
N GLY A 40 -19.69 8.54 3.80
CA GLY A 40 -19.86 8.48 5.25
C GLY A 40 -18.52 8.29 5.99
N GLU A 41 -18.40 7.20 6.73
CA GLU A 41 -17.17 6.83 7.45
C GLU A 41 -16.15 6.05 6.61
N ARG A 42 -16.33 5.98 5.29
CA ARG A 42 -15.39 5.29 4.39
C ARG A 42 -14.99 6.18 3.23
N ALA A 43 -13.77 5.98 2.76
CA ALA A 43 -13.28 6.66 1.57
C ALA A 43 -12.37 5.76 0.74
N ILE A 44 -12.25 6.11 -0.54
CA ILE A 44 -11.18 5.66 -1.42
C ILE A 44 -10.33 6.88 -1.76
N ALA A 45 -9.02 6.83 -1.47
CA ALA A 45 -8.08 7.83 -1.94
C ALA A 45 -7.21 7.24 -3.06
N GLN A 46 -7.01 8.02 -4.12
CA GLN A 46 -6.07 7.73 -5.18
C GLN A 46 -5.00 8.81 -5.21
N THR A 47 -3.78 8.45 -4.82
CA THR A 47 -2.64 9.37 -4.77
C THR A 47 -1.61 8.96 -5.82
N LYS A 48 -1.29 9.85 -6.75
CA LYS A 48 -0.16 9.65 -7.65
C LYS A 48 1.13 9.59 -6.84
N MET A 49 2.00 8.64 -7.17
CA MET A 49 3.26 8.48 -6.45
C MET A 49 4.40 8.12 -7.40
N THR A 50 5.62 8.45 -6.97
CA THR A 50 6.86 7.95 -7.54
C THR A 50 7.70 7.34 -6.44
N ILE A 51 8.16 6.11 -6.66
CA ILE A 51 9.11 5.39 -5.82
C ILE A 51 10.48 5.57 -6.43
N SER A 52 11.42 6.09 -5.65
CA SER A 52 12.84 6.14 -6.03
C SER A 52 13.62 5.20 -5.12
N GLN A 53 14.40 4.29 -5.71
CA GLN A 53 15.24 3.35 -4.98
C GLN A 53 16.63 3.31 -5.61
N ARG A 54 17.66 3.42 -4.76
CA ARG A 54 19.07 3.31 -5.17
C ARG A 54 19.64 1.95 -4.77
N ALA A 55 20.31 1.28 -5.69
CA ALA A 55 21.06 0.06 -5.42
C ALA A 55 22.13 -0.20 -6.48
N GLY A 56 23.07 -1.10 -6.18
CA GLY A 56 23.97 -1.66 -7.20
C GLY A 56 23.23 -2.64 -8.10
N VAL A 57 23.49 -2.56 -9.40
CA VAL A 57 23.00 -3.47 -10.45
C VAL A 57 24.18 -3.82 -11.34
N HIS A 58 24.65 -5.07 -11.29
CA HIS A 58 25.84 -5.53 -12.01
C HIS A 58 27.06 -4.62 -11.78
N ASP A 59 27.36 -4.34 -10.50
CA ASP A 59 28.44 -3.45 -10.04
C ASP A 59 28.32 -1.97 -10.47
N VAL A 60 27.23 -1.59 -11.14
CA VAL A 60 26.90 -0.19 -11.46
C VAL A 60 25.90 0.35 -10.45
N LEU A 61 26.20 1.49 -9.83
CA LEU A 61 25.24 2.16 -8.95
C LEU A 61 24.13 2.78 -9.79
N CYS A 62 22.88 2.41 -9.53
CA CYS A 62 21.72 2.85 -10.29
C CYS A 62 20.60 3.40 -9.40
N ASP A 63 19.82 4.31 -9.96
CA ASP A 63 18.52 4.72 -9.44
C ASP A 63 17.41 4.10 -10.28
N VAL A 64 16.42 3.50 -9.62
CA VAL A 64 15.13 3.18 -10.22
C VAL A 64 14.13 4.26 -9.84
N VAL A 65 13.35 4.70 -10.82
CA VAL A 65 12.19 5.56 -10.63
C VAL A 65 10.95 4.84 -11.16
N CYS A 66 10.05 4.46 -10.26
CA CYS A 66 8.79 3.77 -10.58
C CYS A 66 7.59 4.67 -10.26
N THR A 67 6.82 5.02 -11.29
CA THR A 67 5.62 5.86 -11.17
C THR A 67 4.37 4.99 -11.09
N GLY A 68 3.48 5.36 -10.18
CA GLY A 68 2.24 4.65 -9.97
C GLY A 68 1.18 5.47 -9.23
N ARG A 69 0.23 4.75 -8.63
CA ARG A 69 -0.76 5.31 -7.71
C ARG A 69 -0.86 4.43 -6.48
N PHE A 70 -1.07 5.04 -5.33
CA PHE A 70 -1.69 4.35 -4.21
C PHE A 70 -3.20 4.40 -4.37
N TYR A 71 -3.82 3.22 -4.30
CA TYR A 71 -5.26 3.06 -4.18
C TYR A 71 -5.57 2.63 -2.74
N ASP A 72 -5.94 3.61 -1.92
CA ASP A 72 -6.10 3.46 -0.48
C ASP A 72 -7.57 3.32 -0.10
N PHE A 73 -7.87 2.30 0.69
CA PHE A 73 -9.15 2.09 1.34
C PHE A 73 -9.06 2.68 2.74
N LEU A 74 -9.89 3.67 3.05
CA LEU A 74 -9.90 4.35 4.34
C LEU A 74 -11.21 4.11 5.09
N GLU A 75 -11.12 4.07 6.41
CA GLU A 75 -12.26 4.03 7.32
C GLU A 75 -12.03 4.98 8.50
N LYS A 76 -13.08 5.69 8.90
CA LYS A 76 -13.16 6.45 10.13
C LYS A 76 -13.65 5.52 11.24
N ARG A 77 -12.87 5.36 12.30
CA ARG A 77 -13.22 4.59 13.48
C ARG A 77 -13.03 5.46 14.72
N GLN A 78 -14.06 5.58 15.55
CA GLN A 78 -14.01 6.41 16.77
C GLN A 78 -13.52 7.83 16.48
N GLY A 79 -14.03 8.45 15.41
CA GLY A 79 -13.65 9.81 15.02
C GLY A 79 -12.33 9.92 14.24
N LYS A 80 -11.53 8.85 14.10
CA LYS A 80 -10.19 8.89 13.48
C LYS A 80 -10.14 8.12 12.16
N TRP A 81 -9.62 8.75 11.12
CA TRP A 81 -9.37 8.10 9.83
C TRP A 81 -8.12 7.23 9.87
N GLY A 82 -8.16 6.08 9.20
CA GLY A 82 -7.00 5.24 8.98
C GLY A 82 -7.09 4.45 7.69
N ILE A 83 -5.92 4.08 7.16
CA ILE A 83 -5.81 3.20 6.00
C ILE A 83 -6.14 1.76 6.45
N VAL A 84 -7.15 1.17 5.85
CA VAL A 84 -7.50 -0.24 5.99
C VAL A 84 -6.63 -1.08 5.06
N ARG A 85 -6.44 -0.61 3.82
CA ARG A 85 -5.58 -1.26 2.83
C ARG A 85 -4.99 -0.20 1.90
N ARG A 86 -3.68 -0.29 1.68
CA ARG A 86 -3.00 0.37 0.57
C ARG A 86 -2.73 -0.64 -0.53
N GLN A 87 -3.19 -0.35 -1.74
CA GLN A 87 -2.89 -1.15 -2.93
C GLN A 87 -2.18 -0.27 -3.96
N PRO A 88 -0.86 -0.42 -4.14
CA PRO A 88 -0.18 0.21 -5.24
C PRO A 88 -0.69 -0.31 -6.59
N ILE A 89 -0.74 0.58 -7.56
CA ILE A 89 -0.93 0.32 -8.99
C ILE A 89 0.30 0.91 -9.68
N TYR A 90 1.07 0.06 -10.35
CA TYR A 90 2.34 0.43 -10.98
C TYR A 90 2.13 0.69 -12.47
N GLU A 91 2.57 1.84 -12.97
CA GLU A 91 2.22 2.30 -14.31
C GLU A 91 3.39 2.21 -15.29
N LYS A 92 4.56 2.65 -14.86
CA LYS A 92 5.79 2.63 -15.64
C LYS A 92 6.98 2.82 -14.71
N ASP A 93 8.14 2.35 -15.13
CA ASP A 93 9.39 2.64 -14.46
C ASP A 93 10.56 2.75 -15.44
N ARG A 94 11.70 3.17 -14.90
CA ARG A 94 13.00 3.17 -15.56
C ARG A 94 14.10 2.96 -14.55
N ILE A 95 15.27 2.57 -15.03
CA ILE A 95 16.52 2.50 -14.28
C ILE A 95 17.59 3.30 -15.01
N ASP A 96 18.33 4.11 -14.26
CA ASP A 96 19.39 4.96 -14.79
C ASP A 96 20.66 4.75 -13.93
N PRO A 97 21.86 4.60 -14.54
CA PRO A 97 23.12 4.72 -13.81
C PRO A 97 23.22 6.08 -13.13
N VAL A 98 23.78 6.09 -11.91
CA VAL A 98 24.05 7.34 -11.18
C VAL A 98 25.23 8.07 -11.82
N ASP A 99 26.26 7.33 -12.25
CA ASP A 99 27.34 7.86 -13.07
C ASP A 99 26.87 7.93 -14.53
N PRO A 100 26.76 9.13 -15.14
CA PRO A 100 26.29 9.28 -16.51
C PRO A 100 27.24 8.69 -17.56
N ALA A 101 28.50 8.39 -17.23
CA ALA A 101 29.44 7.74 -18.11
C ALA A 101 29.39 6.20 -18.03
N ALA A 102 28.74 5.65 -16.99
CA ALA A 102 28.67 4.21 -16.80
C ALA A 102 27.75 3.55 -17.83
N THR A 103 28.17 2.37 -18.32
CA THR A 103 27.36 1.54 -19.21
C THR A 103 26.68 0.44 -18.41
N LEU A 104 25.35 0.46 -18.35
CA LEU A 104 24.56 -0.59 -17.72
C LEU A 104 24.03 -1.57 -18.78
N ARG A 105 24.43 -2.84 -18.67
CA ARG A 105 23.89 -3.93 -19.50
C ARG A 105 22.95 -4.79 -18.68
N LEU A 106 21.66 -4.70 -18.99
CA LEU A 106 20.63 -5.48 -18.31
C LEU A 106 20.35 -6.79 -19.06
N ASP A 107 20.09 -7.85 -18.32
CA ASP A 107 19.59 -9.11 -18.87
C ASP A 107 18.17 -8.90 -19.43
N GLN A 108 18.06 -8.92 -20.75
CA GLN A 108 16.81 -8.68 -21.46
C GLN A 108 15.79 -9.81 -21.26
N GLN A 109 16.23 -11.05 -21.09
CA GLN A 109 15.34 -12.19 -20.88
C GLN A 109 14.72 -12.11 -19.48
N ALA A 110 15.53 -11.81 -18.46
CA ALA A 110 15.05 -11.61 -17.10
C ALA A 110 14.10 -10.40 -17.00
N LEU A 111 14.43 -9.28 -17.66
CA LEU A 111 13.54 -8.11 -17.73
C LEU A 111 12.20 -8.42 -18.39
N ALA A 112 12.20 -9.17 -19.50
CA ALA A 112 10.98 -9.51 -20.23
C ALA A 112 10.02 -10.38 -19.41
N ALA A 113 10.53 -11.16 -18.45
CA ALA A 113 9.72 -11.96 -17.53
C ALA A 113 9.04 -11.14 -16.42
N LEU A 114 9.39 -9.86 -16.27
CA LEU A 114 8.89 -8.98 -15.22
C LEU A 114 7.78 -8.03 -15.73
N PRO A 115 6.75 -7.76 -14.91
CA PRO A 115 5.62 -6.93 -15.33
C PRO A 115 6.02 -5.50 -15.68
N GLU A 116 5.51 -5.00 -16.81
CA GLU A 116 5.93 -3.72 -17.42
C GLU A 116 5.89 -2.52 -16.47
N GLY A 117 4.83 -2.39 -15.66
CA GLY A 117 4.64 -1.20 -14.81
C GLY A 117 5.67 -1.02 -13.69
N TYR A 118 6.41 -2.08 -13.33
CA TYR A 118 7.43 -2.07 -12.28
C TYR A 118 8.59 -3.01 -12.63
N ARG A 119 8.89 -3.14 -13.91
CA ARG A 119 9.86 -4.10 -14.46
C ARG A 119 11.26 -3.88 -13.90
N HIS A 120 11.75 -2.65 -13.98
CA HIS A 120 13.11 -2.31 -13.54
C HIS A 120 13.23 -2.27 -12.01
N LEU A 121 12.16 -1.85 -11.31
CA LEU A 121 12.08 -1.93 -9.86
C LEU A 121 12.12 -3.38 -9.39
N ALA A 122 11.34 -4.26 -10.03
CA ALA A 122 11.36 -5.69 -9.73
C ALA A 122 12.75 -6.29 -9.98
N TYR A 123 13.36 -5.96 -11.11
CA TYR A 123 14.69 -6.45 -11.49
C TYR A 123 15.74 -6.09 -10.44
N MET A 124 15.83 -4.80 -10.09
CA MET A 124 16.73 -4.33 -9.03
C MET A 124 16.44 -5.01 -7.69
N GLN A 125 15.17 -5.20 -7.34
CA GLN A 125 14.77 -5.81 -6.07
C GLN A 125 15.10 -7.31 -6.00
N GLU A 126 14.95 -8.06 -7.09
CA GLU A 126 15.37 -9.47 -7.16
C GLU A 126 16.89 -9.59 -7.00
N LEU A 127 17.68 -8.70 -7.62
CA LEU A 127 19.15 -8.69 -7.47
C LEU A 127 19.63 -8.44 -6.03
N ILE A 128 18.89 -7.65 -5.26
CA ILE A 128 19.19 -7.41 -3.83
C ILE A 128 18.47 -8.40 -2.89
N GLY A 129 17.94 -9.50 -3.43
CA GLY A 129 17.45 -10.65 -2.66
C GLY A 129 15.96 -10.61 -2.26
N TYR A 130 15.16 -9.68 -2.77
CA TYR A 130 13.72 -9.70 -2.52
C TYR A 130 13.00 -10.69 -3.44
N LYS A 131 12.03 -11.41 -2.88
CA LYS A 131 11.06 -12.18 -3.67
C LYS A 131 9.94 -11.27 -4.16
N VAL A 132 10.03 -10.83 -5.42
CA VAL A 132 9.06 -9.92 -6.00
C VAL A 132 7.77 -10.65 -6.42
N LYS A 133 6.63 -10.03 -6.08
CA LYS A 133 5.28 -10.41 -6.47
C LYS A 133 5.03 -9.91 -7.89
N ARG A 134 4.68 -10.83 -8.79
CA ARG A 134 4.46 -10.55 -10.23
C ARG A 134 3.00 -10.27 -10.59
N ASP A 135 2.10 -10.41 -9.62
CA ASP A 135 0.65 -10.21 -9.76
C ASP A 135 0.18 -8.84 -9.23
N MET A 136 1.11 -7.92 -8.95
CA MET A 136 0.75 -6.58 -8.51
C MET A 136 0.00 -5.82 -9.61
N PRO A 137 -1.00 -4.98 -9.28
CA PRO A 137 -1.77 -4.24 -10.26
C PRO A 137 -0.91 -3.29 -11.11
N GLY A 138 -1.18 -3.22 -12.42
CA GLY A 138 -0.60 -2.23 -13.33
C GLY A 138 -1.51 -1.79 -14.48
N LEU A 139 -0.95 -1.06 -15.45
CA LEU A 139 -1.63 -0.62 -16.70
C LEU A 139 -1.07 -1.37 -17.92
N PRO A 140 -1.85 -1.61 -18.99
CA PRO A 140 -3.30 -1.44 -19.15
C PRO A 140 -3.98 -2.82 -19.09
N VAL A 141 -4.46 -3.26 -17.93
CA VAL A 141 -5.20 -4.54 -17.84
C VAL A 141 -6.67 -4.29 -17.49
N PRO A 142 -7.65 -4.77 -18.28
CA PRO A 142 -9.08 -4.73 -17.93
C PRO A 142 -9.38 -5.28 -16.52
N ARG A 143 -8.54 -6.21 -16.04
CA ARG A 143 -8.58 -6.78 -14.70
C ARG A 143 -8.22 -5.79 -13.59
N SER A 144 -7.32 -4.83 -13.81
CA SER A 144 -6.96 -3.82 -12.80
C SER A 144 -8.08 -2.79 -12.63
N ARG A 145 -8.74 -2.35 -13.71
CA ARG A 145 -9.94 -1.50 -13.64
C ARG A 145 -11.09 -2.21 -12.92
N SER A 146 -11.39 -3.45 -13.29
CA SER A 146 -12.57 -4.15 -12.76
C SER A 146 -12.40 -4.63 -11.32
N SER A 147 -11.21 -5.05 -10.88
CA SER A 147 -10.97 -5.45 -9.48
C SER A 147 -10.91 -4.24 -8.54
N THR A 148 -10.28 -3.15 -8.98
CA THR A 148 -10.16 -1.90 -8.22
C THR A 148 -11.51 -1.19 -8.13
N ALA A 149 -12.25 -1.08 -9.24
CA ALA A 149 -13.59 -0.48 -9.25
C ALA A 149 -14.60 -1.29 -8.42
N ARG A 150 -14.63 -2.62 -8.55
CA ARG A 150 -15.50 -3.50 -7.73
C ARG A 150 -15.13 -3.46 -6.25
N GLY A 151 -13.84 -3.41 -5.94
CA GLY A 151 -13.35 -3.24 -4.57
C GLY A 151 -13.82 -1.89 -3.99
N GLY A 152 -13.64 -0.80 -4.73
CA GLY A 152 -14.04 0.54 -4.30
C GLY A 152 -15.54 0.71 -4.11
N SER A 153 -16.37 0.25 -5.07
CA SER A 153 -17.82 0.31 -4.96
C SER A 153 -18.34 -0.54 -3.81
N GLY A 154 -17.83 -1.77 -3.66
CA GLY A 154 -18.16 -2.65 -2.53
C GLY A 154 -17.72 -2.08 -1.18
N TRP A 155 -16.60 -1.34 -1.13
CA TRP A 155 -16.13 -0.70 0.10
C TRP A 155 -17.04 0.45 0.55
N ARG A 156 -17.41 1.32 -0.40
CA ARG A 156 -18.31 2.45 -0.14
C ARG A 156 -19.74 1.99 0.18
N GLY A 157 -20.25 0.97 -0.49
CA GLY A 157 -21.62 0.48 -0.30
C GLY A 157 -21.87 -0.34 0.98
N ARG A 158 -20.82 -0.84 1.64
CA ARG A 158 -20.97 -1.62 2.88
C ARG A 158 -21.29 -0.69 4.05
N ARG A 159 -22.48 -0.81 4.65
CA ARG A 159 -22.81 -0.14 5.92
C ARG A 159 -21.79 -0.49 7.01
N SER A 160 -21.37 0.49 7.80
CA SER A 160 -20.62 0.21 9.02
C SER A 160 -21.49 -0.64 9.93
N LYS A 161 -20.97 -1.78 10.42
CA LYS A 161 -21.73 -2.58 11.39
C LYS A 161 -21.91 -1.73 12.65
N PRO A 162 -23.14 -1.53 13.15
CA PRO A 162 -23.33 -0.94 14.47
C PRO A 162 -22.61 -1.83 15.48
N ARG A 163 -21.70 -1.25 16.26
CA ARG A 163 -21.10 -1.99 17.37
C ARG A 163 -22.17 -2.14 18.45
N THR A 164 -22.59 -3.37 18.73
CA THR A 164 -23.10 -3.73 20.05
C THR A 164 -21.98 -3.43 21.04
N ARG A 165 -22.17 -2.39 21.88
CA ARG A 165 -21.37 -2.22 23.09
C ARG A 165 -21.69 -3.42 23.97
N VAL A 166 -20.80 -4.41 24.02
CA VAL A 166 -20.75 -5.30 25.17
C VAL A 166 -19.96 -4.54 26.24
N SER A 167 -20.67 -3.81 27.09
CA SER A 167 -20.11 -3.30 28.33
C SER A 167 -19.94 -4.50 29.27
N ALA A 168 -18.75 -5.06 29.34
CA ALA A 168 -18.37 -5.95 30.43
C ALA A 168 -18.16 -5.08 31.68
N THR A 169 -19.24 -4.85 32.44
CA THR A 169 -19.14 -4.40 33.84
C THR A 169 -18.91 -5.65 34.69
N GLY A 170 -17.65 -5.96 34.95
CA GLY A 170 -17.26 -6.91 35.99
C GLY A 170 -17.25 -6.21 37.35
N PHE A 171 -18.25 -6.54 38.16
CA PHE A 171 -18.23 -6.66 39.62
C PHE A 171 -17.79 -5.47 40.50
N VAL A 172 -18.76 -4.84 41.16
CA VAL A 172 -18.59 -4.15 42.45
C VAL A 172 -19.58 -4.79 43.43
N PRO A 173 -19.15 -5.36 44.57
CA PRO A 173 -20.07 -5.89 45.55
C PRO A 173 -20.65 -4.77 46.42
N GLY A 174 -21.98 -4.63 46.41
CA GLY A 174 -22.75 -3.89 47.41
C GLY A 174 -23.39 -2.58 46.92
N GLY A 175 -24.73 -2.52 46.96
CA GLY A 175 -25.45 -1.27 47.22
C GLY A 175 -26.26 -0.65 46.07
N SER A 176 -27.57 -0.93 46.10
CA SER A 176 -28.69 -0.12 45.55
C SER A 176 -28.94 -0.11 44.02
N ARG A 177 -30.15 -0.54 43.65
CA ARG A 177 -30.70 -0.57 42.29
C ARG A 177 -30.90 0.85 41.75
N ARG A 178 -30.44 1.12 40.52
CA ARG A 178 -30.98 2.20 39.67
C ARG A 178 -31.33 1.63 38.29
N TYR A 179 -32.59 1.80 37.88
CA TYR A 179 -33.05 1.53 36.53
C TYR A 179 -32.52 2.64 35.61
N LEU A 180 -31.85 2.25 34.51
CA LEU A 180 -31.49 3.16 33.43
C LEU A 180 -32.32 2.78 32.20
N VAL A 181 -33.27 3.64 31.87
CA VAL A 181 -34.01 3.61 30.61
C VAL A 181 -33.07 4.12 29.51
N ALA A 182 -32.81 3.29 28.50
CA ALA A 182 -32.07 3.68 27.31
C ALA A 182 -33.06 4.18 26.24
N HIS A 183 -33.01 5.47 25.92
CA HIS A 183 -33.64 6.00 24.71
C HIS A 183 -32.64 6.01 23.55
N PRO A 184 -33.04 5.62 22.33
CA PRO A 184 -32.22 5.78 21.13
C PRO A 184 -32.20 7.25 20.68
N CYS A 185 -31.01 7.83 20.56
CA CYS A 185 -30.81 9.12 19.88
C CYS A 185 -30.92 8.91 18.36
N ARG A 186 -31.76 9.71 17.71
CA ARG A 186 -31.88 9.82 16.24
C ARG A 186 -30.64 10.48 15.62
#